data_AF-A0A934MVH0-F1
#
_entry.id   AF-A0A934MVH0-F1
#
_cell.length_a   1.000
_cell.length_b   1.000
_cell.length_c   1.000
_cell.angle_alpha   90.00
_cell.angle_beta   90.00
_cell.angle_gamma   90.00
#
_symmetry.space_group_name_H-M   'P 1'
#
loop_
_entity.id
_entity.type
_entity.pdbx_description
1 polymer ?
#
loop_
_entity_poly.entity_id
_entity_poly.type
_entity_poly.pdbx_seq_one_letter_code
_entity_poly.pdbx_strand_id
1 'polypeptide(L)'
;MPADQSEIVFNTKQLADAFDMTPRRVQQLAEEGVFPKAGRGKYLAIDCIKNYINSLQTKTGGGTVDLDYERALHERAKRAKTELLLAEMKGDLHRSDDVMFIMNDMISSFRSKILAMPSKISPQLVGKTEIPVILELLANEVRTALSELSEYDPAKFREVSREYVELGSEDDED
;
A
#
# COMPACT_ATOMS: atom_id res chain seq x y z
N MET A 1 -36.90 -11.18 -42.55
CA MET A 1 -36.50 -9.88 -43.14
C MET A 1 -36.06 -8.97 -42.00
N PRO A 2 -34.77 -8.66 -41.82
CA PRO A 2 -34.39 -7.57 -40.93
C PRO A 2 -34.70 -6.25 -41.64
N ALA A 3 -35.52 -5.41 -41.00
CA ALA A 3 -35.82 -4.07 -41.49
C ALA A 3 -34.52 -3.27 -41.59
N ASP A 4 -34.28 -2.73 -42.78
CA ASP A 4 -33.17 -1.85 -43.09
C ASP A 4 -33.32 -0.54 -42.28
N GLN A 5 -32.66 -0.47 -41.12
CA GLN A 5 -32.69 0.71 -40.25
C GLN A 5 -31.70 1.81 -40.71
N SER A 6 -31.12 1.69 -41.90
CA SER A 6 -30.18 2.68 -42.45
C SER A 6 -30.83 4.00 -42.88
N GLU A 7 -32.17 4.14 -42.82
CA GLU A 7 -32.88 5.31 -43.34
C GLU A 7 -33.34 6.35 -42.30
N ILE A 8 -32.87 6.32 -41.04
CA ILE A 8 -33.14 7.44 -40.12
C ILE A 8 -32.26 8.63 -40.51
N VAL A 9 -32.84 9.54 -41.28
CA VAL A 9 -32.16 10.74 -41.79
C VAL A 9 -32.58 11.96 -40.98
N PHE A 10 -31.60 12.67 -40.41
CA PHE A 10 -31.81 13.93 -39.70
C PHE A 10 -31.42 15.14 -40.55
N ASN A 11 -32.13 16.24 -40.36
CA ASN A 11 -31.70 17.54 -40.86
C ASN A 11 -30.70 18.21 -39.91
N THR A 12 -30.03 19.28 -40.35
CA THR A 12 -29.01 19.98 -39.54
C THR A 12 -29.52 20.47 -38.18
N LYS A 13 -30.79 20.88 -38.07
CA LYS A 13 -31.36 21.35 -36.80
C LYS A 13 -31.63 20.18 -35.84
N GLN A 14 -32.21 19.10 -36.34
CA GLN A 14 -32.45 17.88 -35.57
C GLN A 14 -31.16 17.28 -35.03
N LEU A 15 -30.09 17.30 -35.84
CA LEU A 15 -28.79 16.80 -35.42
C LEU A 15 -28.09 17.75 -34.43
N ALA A 16 -28.27 19.07 -34.60
CA ALA A 16 -27.81 20.07 -33.65
C ALA A 16 -28.48 19.88 -32.27
N ASP A 17 -29.79 19.69 -32.24
CA ASP A 17 -30.54 19.45 -31.01
C ASP A 17 -30.17 18.10 -30.37
N ALA A 18 -29.97 17.05 -31.17
CA ALA A 18 -29.65 15.71 -30.67
C ALA A 18 -28.25 15.61 -30.02
N PHE A 19 -27.26 16.33 -30.55
CA PHE A 19 -25.90 16.35 -30.02
C PHE A 19 -25.61 17.58 -29.14
N ASP A 20 -26.64 18.36 -28.81
CA ASP A 20 -26.55 19.60 -28.02
C ASP A 20 -25.43 20.54 -28.52
N MET A 21 -25.43 20.84 -29.82
CA MET A 21 -24.41 21.66 -30.46
C MET A 21 -24.99 22.63 -31.48
N THR A 22 -24.24 23.68 -31.82
CA THR A 22 -24.72 24.66 -32.80
C THR A 22 -24.82 24.06 -34.22
N PRO A 23 -25.78 24.50 -35.07
CA PRO A 23 -25.86 24.07 -36.47
C PRO A 23 -24.58 24.31 -37.28
N ARG A 24 -23.81 25.35 -36.90
CA ARG A 24 -22.48 25.64 -37.48
C ARG A 24 -21.48 24.54 -37.14
N ARG A 25 -21.50 24.02 -35.90
CA ARG A 25 -20.63 22.90 -35.49
C ARG A 25 -20.97 21.61 -36.22
N VAL A 26 -22.25 21.35 -36.46
CA VAL A 26 -22.70 20.21 -37.28
C VAL A 26 -22.15 20.30 -38.70
N GLN A 27 -22.18 21.49 -39.33
CA GLN A 27 -21.63 21.68 -40.67
C GLN A 27 -20.11 21.49 -40.70
N GLN A 28 -19.38 22.00 -39.71
CA GLN A 28 -17.94 21.78 -39.56
C GLN A 28 -17.60 20.29 -39.42
N LEU A 29 -18.31 19.55 -38.56
CA LEU A 29 -18.09 18.12 -38.39
C LEU A 29 -18.41 17.31 -39.67
N ALA A 30 -19.32 17.83 -40.50
CA ALA A 30 -19.59 17.24 -41.80
C ALA A 30 -18.52 17.57 -42.85
N GLU A 31 -17.84 18.72 -42.74
CA GLU A 31 -16.65 19.07 -43.54
C GLU A 31 -15.41 18.29 -43.10
N GLU A 32 -15.25 18.06 -41.79
CA GLU A 32 -14.23 17.19 -41.18
C GLU A 32 -14.45 15.69 -41.50
N GLY A 33 -15.55 15.33 -42.18
CA GLY A 33 -15.87 13.96 -42.56
C GLY A 33 -16.44 13.09 -41.43
N VAL A 34 -16.67 13.65 -40.24
CA VAL A 34 -17.23 12.95 -39.07
C VAL A 34 -18.73 12.69 -39.25
N PHE A 35 -19.46 13.61 -39.85
CA PHE A 35 -20.90 13.46 -40.13
C PHE A 35 -21.18 13.15 -41.60
N PRO A 36 -21.47 11.87 -41.96
CA PRO A 36 -21.77 11.48 -43.33
C PRO A 36 -23.09 12.10 -43.81
N LYS A 37 -23.04 12.74 -44.98
CA LYS A 37 -24.21 13.35 -45.64
C LYS A 37 -24.92 12.30 -46.50
N ALA A 38 -26.21 12.08 -46.24
CA ALA A 38 -27.11 11.31 -47.13
C ALA A 38 -27.64 12.16 -48.30
N GLY A 39 -27.48 13.49 -48.24
CA GLY A 39 -27.93 14.42 -49.26
C GLY A 39 -27.78 15.87 -48.81
N ARG A 40 -28.30 16.83 -49.60
CA ARG A 40 -28.22 18.26 -49.26
C ARG A 40 -28.95 18.54 -47.94
N GLY A 41 -28.18 18.83 -46.89
CA GLY A 41 -28.71 19.12 -45.55
C GLY A 41 -29.30 17.91 -44.80
N LYS A 42 -28.96 16.70 -45.23
CA LYS A 42 -29.46 15.42 -44.71
C LYS A 42 -28.31 14.55 -44.22
N TYR A 43 -28.45 13.97 -43.03
CA TYR A 43 -27.41 13.19 -42.35
C TYR A 43 -27.95 11.84 -41.89
N LEU A 44 -27.14 10.79 -42.02
CA LEU A 44 -27.49 9.46 -41.51
C LEU A 44 -27.27 9.47 -40.00
N ALA A 45 -28.36 9.45 -39.21
CA ALA A 45 -28.29 9.68 -37.77
C ALA A 45 -27.41 8.64 -37.06
N ILE A 46 -27.60 7.36 -37.39
CA ILE A 46 -26.88 6.24 -36.78
C ILE A 46 -25.37 6.33 -37.07
N ASP A 47 -25.00 6.63 -38.31
CA ASP A 47 -23.59 6.71 -38.71
C ASP A 47 -22.91 7.96 -38.13
N CYS A 48 -23.64 9.08 -38.03
CA CYS A 48 -23.16 10.28 -37.35
C CYS A 48 -22.86 10.00 -35.86
N ILE A 49 -23.73 9.26 -35.17
CA ILE A 49 -23.52 8.88 -33.76
C ILE A 49 -22.27 8.02 -33.61
N LYS A 50 -22.13 6.96 -34.40
CA LYS A 50 -20.97 6.06 -34.34
C LYS A 50 -19.65 6.80 -34.61
N ASN A 51 -19.62 7.60 -35.66
CA ASN A 51 -18.41 8.35 -36.04
C ASN A 51 -18.06 9.43 -35.02
N TYR A 52 -19.06 10.09 -34.42
CA TYR A 52 -18.81 11.08 -33.38
C TYR A 52 -18.22 10.45 -32.12
N ILE A 53 -18.76 9.32 -31.66
CA ILE A 53 -18.23 8.57 -30.51
C ILE A 53 -16.78 8.13 -30.78
N ASN A 54 -16.50 7.56 -31.95
CA ASN A 54 -15.14 7.18 -32.35
C ASN A 54 -14.20 8.40 -32.40
N SER A 55 -14.69 9.54 -32.89
CA SER A 55 -13.91 10.79 -32.94
C SER A 55 -13.57 11.30 -31.54
N LEU A 56 -14.47 11.13 -30.56
CA LEU A 56 -14.22 11.49 -29.17
C LEU A 56 -13.21 10.53 -28.54
N GLN A 57 -13.34 9.22 -28.74
CA GLN A 57 -12.35 8.24 -28.24
C GLN A 57 -10.95 8.47 -28.81
N THR A 58 -10.86 8.93 -30.06
CA THR A 58 -9.58 9.25 -30.70
C THR A 58 -9.01 10.59 -30.23
N LYS A 59 -9.85 11.64 -30.09
CA LYS A 59 -9.43 12.97 -29.61
C LYS A 59 -9.08 13.00 -28.12
N THR A 60 -9.74 12.15 -27.33
CA THR A 60 -9.46 12.01 -25.89
C THR A 60 -8.34 11.01 -25.62
N GLY A 61 -7.77 10.40 -26.67
CA GLY A 61 -6.72 9.38 -26.61
C GLY A 61 -7.10 8.28 -25.63
N GLY A 62 -7.90 7.29 -26.08
CA GLY A 62 -8.53 6.23 -25.28
C GLY A 62 -7.62 5.40 -24.35
N GLY A 63 -7.05 6.04 -23.34
CA GLY A 63 -6.12 5.52 -22.36
C GLY A 63 -5.82 6.50 -21.19
N THR A 64 -6.29 7.75 -21.22
CA THR A 64 -6.01 8.73 -20.16
C THR A 64 -6.75 8.48 -18.85
N VAL A 65 -8.02 8.06 -18.89
CA VAL A 65 -8.78 7.77 -17.66
C VAL A 65 -8.20 6.57 -16.91
N ASP A 66 -7.70 5.58 -17.64
CA ASP A 66 -7.05 4.39 -17.04
C ASP A 66 -5.64 4.72 -16.53
N LEU A 67 -4.84 5.44 -17.34
CA LEU A 67 -3.50 5.88 -16.94
C LEU A 67 -3.50 6.83 -15.73
N ASP A 68 -4.42 7.80 -15.68
CA ASP A 68 -4.50 8.74 -14.55
C ASP A 68 -5.03 8.05 -13.29
N TYR A 69 -5.93 7.08 -13.43
CA TYR A 69 -6.41 6.25 -12.32
C TYR A 69 -5.31 5.31 -11.80
N GLU A 70 -4.60 4.61 -12.68
CA GLU A 70 -3.46 3.76 -12.33
C GLU A 70 -2.31 4.58 -11.72
N ARG A 71 -2.02 5.77 -12.26
CA ARG A 71 -1.04 6.70 -11.67
C ARG A 71 -1.44 7.16 -10.28
N ALA A 72 -2.72 7.49 -10.07
CA ALA A 72 -3.21 7.88 -8.74
C ALA A 72 -3.13 6.71 -7.74
N LEU A 73 -3.42 5.49 -8.18
CA LEU A 73 -3.30 4.29 -7.37
C LEU A 73 -1.82 3.99 -7.03
N HIS A 74 -0.93 4.06 -8.02
CA HIS A 74 0.52 3.92 -7.84
C HIS A 74 1.09 5.00 -6.92
N GLU A 75 0.67 6.25 -7.06
CA GLU A 75 1.13 7.34 -6.21
C GLU A 75 0.63 7.17 -4.78
N ARG A 76 -0.61 6.70 -4.59
CA ARG A 76 -1.14 6.35 -3.27
C ARG A 76 -0.37 5.20 -2.63
N ALA A 77 -0.06 4.15 -3.40
CA ALA A 77 0.75 3.01 -2.92
C ALA A 77 2.17 3.46 -2.57
N LYS A 78 2.77 4.33 -3.40
CA LYS A 78 4.11 4.90 -3.14
C LYS A 78 4.11 5.73 -1.86
N ARG A 79 3.10 6.56 -1.63
CA ARG A 79 2.95 7.33 -0.38
C ARG A 79 2.82 6.40 0.83
N ALA A 80 1.98 5.37 0.74
CA ALA A 80 1.85 4.38 1.81
C ALA A 80 3.18 3.65 2.09
N LYS A 81 3.93 3.25 1.05
CA LYS A 81 5.29 2.68 1.20
C LYS A 81 6.22 3.67 1.90
N THR A 82 6.23 4.94 1.49
CA THR A 82 7.08 5.96 2.14
C THR A 82 6.68 6.24 3.59
N GLU A 83 5.40 6.19 3.93
CA GLU A 83 4.92 6.34 5.30
C GLU A 83 5.36 5.16 6.18
N LEU A 84 5.26 3.93 5.66
CA LEU A 84 5.74 2.74 6.36
C LEU A 84 7.26 2.77 6.56
N LEU A 85 8.04 3.12 5.53
CA LEU A 85 9.49 3.28 5.65
C LEU A 85 9.86 4.38 6.64
N LEU A 86 9.11 5.49 6.68
CA LEU A 86 9.34 6.57 7.64
C LEU A 86 9.01 6.12 9.07
N ALA A 87 7.99 5.28 9.27
CA ALA A 87 7.67 4.67 10.56
C ALA A 87 8.73 3.63 11.00
N GLU A 88 9.26 2.86 10.06
CA GLU A 88 10.38 1.93 10.28
C GLU A 88 11.66 2.68 10.66
N MET A 89 12.01 3.76 9.94
CA MET A 89 13.14 4.63 10.29
C MET A 89 13.01 5.31 11.65
N LYS A 90 11.78 5.59 12.10
CA LYS A 90 11.50 6.09 13.45
C LYS A 90 11.64 5.02 14.53
N GLY A 91 11.75 3.75 14.15
CA GLY A 91 11.86 2.62 15.08
C GLY A 91 10.52 2.19 15.67
N ASP A 92 9.39 2.63 15.09
CA ASP A 92 8.04 2.28 15.55
C ASP A 92 7.50 0.99 14.90
N LEU A 93 8.13 0.52 13.82
CA LEU A 93 7.79 -0.72 13.13
C LEU A 93 8.91 -1.74 13.27
N HIS A 94 8.58 -2.91 13.83
CA HIS A 94 9.48 -4.06 13.89
C HIS A 94 8.86 -5.23 13.14
N ARG A 95 9.68 -5.98 12.40
CA ARG A 95 9.21 -7.25 11.83
C ARG A 95 8.84 -8.20 12.95
N SER A 96 7.76 -8.96 12.78
CA SER A 96 7.32 -9.91 13.78
C SER A 96 8.39 -10.98 14.09
N ASP A 97 9.20 -11.34 13.09
CA ASP A 97 10.31 -12.29 13.24
C ASP A 97 11.39 -11.77 14.20
N ASP A 98 11.76 -10.49 14.07
CA ASP A 98 12.78 -9.84 14.90
C ASP A 98 12.32 -9.72 16.36
N VAL A 99 11.05 -9.36 16.54
CA VAL A 99 10.41 -9.35 17.87
C VAL A 99 10.43 -10.73 18.49
N MET A 100 10.06 -11.75 17.73
CA MET A 100 10.08 -13.13 18.22
C MET A 100 11.49 -13.57 18.61
N PHE A 101 12.51 -13.25 17.82
CA PHE A 101 13.91 -13.62 18.11
C PHE A 101 14.39 -12.98 19.41
N ILE A 102 14.24 -11.66 19.56
CA ILE A 102 14.70 -10.93 20.75
C ILE A 102 13.93 -11.36 21.99
N MET A 103 12.61 -11.56 21.89
CA MET A 103 11.80 -12.03 23.01
C MET A 103 12.17 -13.45 23.43
N ASN A 104 12.45 -14.34 22.47
CA ASN A 104 12.90 -15.70 22.76
C ASN A 104 14.27 -15.71 23.44
N ASP A 105 15.22 -14.89 22.99
CA ASP A 105 16.53 -14.76 23.63
C ASP A 105 16.42 -14.27 25.08
N MET A 106 15.62 -13.21 25.30
CA MET A 106 15.38 -12.63 26.62
C MET A 106 14.73 -13.65 27.58
N ILE A 107 13.69 -14.36 27.13
CA ILE A 107 13.00 -15.39 27.94
C ILE A 107 13.92 -16.59 28.19
N SER A 108 14.71 -17.00 27.20
CA SER A 108 15.65 -18.13 27.33
C SER A 108 16.76 -17.83 28.33
N SER A 109 17.30 -16.61 28.31
CA SER A 109 18.30 -16.13 29.27
C SER A 109 17.74 -16.10 30.69
N PHE A 110 16.54 -15.54 30.86
CA PHE A 110 15.84 -15.55 32.16
C PHE A 110 15.60 -16.97 32.68
N ARG A 111 15.07 -17.86 31.85
CA ARG A 111 14.83 -19.27 32.21
C ARG A 111 16.11 -19.95 32.68
N SER A 112 17.20 -19.76 31.94
CA SER A 112 18.51 -20.34 32.28
C SER A 112 18.99 -19.87 33.65
N LYS A 113 18.80 -18.59 33.97
CA LYS A 113 19.20 -17.99 35.25
C LYS A 113 18.36 -18.50 36.43
N ILE A 114 17.04 -18.61 36.26
CA ILE A 114 16.15 -19.18 37.28
C ILE A 114 16.51 -20.65 37.56
N LEU A 115 16.84 -21.44 36.54
CA LEU A 115 17.23 -22.83 36.72
C LEU A 115 18.61 -22.98 37.38
N ALA A 116 19.52 -22.03 37.15
CA ALA A 116 20.84 -22.00 37.80
C ALA A 116 20.80 -21.46 39.25
N MET A 117 19.76 -20.70 39.61
CA MET A 117 19.64 -20.03 40.90
C MET A 117 19.77 -20.97 42.10
N PRO A 118 19.09 -22.13 42.17
CA PRO A 118 19.23 -23.06 43.30
C PRO A 118 20.69 -23.50 43.49
N SER A 119 21.34 -23.94 42.41
CA SER A 119 22.74 -24.39 42.45
C SER A 119 23.70 -23.28 42.92
N LYS A 120 23.41 -22.02 42.60
CA LYS A 120 24.21 -20.86 43.01
C LYS A 120 23.97 -20.49 44.48
N ILE A 121 22.73 -20.49 44.95
CA ILE A 121 22.38 -20.01 46.30
C ILE A 121 22.51 -21.10 47.37
N SER A 122 22.34 -22.38 47.03
CA SER A 122 22.41 -23.49 47.99
C SER A 122 23.68 -23.47 48.85
N PRO A 123 24.91 -23.30 48.30
CA PRO A 123 26.12 -23.20 49.12
C PRO A 123 26.14 -21.99 50.06
N GLN A 124 25.53 -20.88 49.65
CA GLN A 124 25.46 -19.66 50.46
C GLN A 124 24.48 -19.78 51.64
N LEU A 125 23.50 -20.68 51.53
CA LEU A 125 22.52 -20.96 52.59
C LEU A 125 23.04 -21.94 53.65
N VAL A 126 24.12 -22.67 53.37
CA VAL A 126 24.69 -23.63 54.32
C VAL A 126 25.12 -22.90 55.60
N GLY A 127 24.62 -23.37 56.75
CA GLY A 127 24.95 -22.81 58.07
C GLY A 127 24.18 -21.54 58.43
N LYS A 128 23.30 -21.02 57.56
CA LYS A 128 22.41 -19.90 57.90
C LYS A 128 21.16 -20.44 58.59
N THR A 129 20.86 -19.90 59.78
CA THR A 129 19.68 -20.26 60.58
C THR A 129 18.67 -19.13 60.71
N GLU A 130 19.09 -17.89 60.42
CA GLU A 130 18.24 -16.71 60.47
C GLU A 130 17.34 -16.63 59.22
N ILE A 131 16.03 -16.83 59.41
CA ILE A 131 15.02 -16.73 58.35
C ILE A 131 15.10 -15.41 57.57
N PRO A 132 15.25 -14.22 58.20
CA PRO A 132 15.34 -12.96 57.47
C PRO A 132 16.51 -12.93 56.49
N VAL A 133 17.67 -13.47 56.89
CA VAL A 133 18.88 -13.51 56.06
C VAL A 133 18.72 -14.46 54.87
N ILE A 134 18.07 -15.61 55.08
CA ILE A 134 17.78 -16.58 54.01
C ILE A 134 16.82 -15.95 52.98
N LEU A 135 15.76 -15.28 53.46
CA LEU A 135 14.77 -14.64 52.60
C LEU A 135 15.38 -13.49 51.79
N GLU A 136 16.26 -12.69 52.40
CA GLU A 136 16.96 -11.60 51.71
C GLU A 136 17.83 -12.13 50.56
N LEU A 137 18.60 -13.21 50.78
CA LEU A 137 19.43 -13.82 49.74
C LEU A 137 18.59 -14.31 48.55
N LEU A 138 17.49 -15.03 48.84
CA LEU A 138 16.58 -15.51 47.80
C LEU A 138 15.92 -14.35 47.05
N ALA A 139 15.41 -13.36 47.78
CA ALA A 139 14.75 -12.21 47.18
C ALA A 139 15.71 -11.38 46.31
N ASN A 140 16.97 -11.25 46.71
CA ASN A 140 17.98 -10.53 45.91
C ASN A 140 18.25 -11.25 44.60
N GLU A 141 18.44 -12.56 44.61
CA GLU A 141 18.70 -13.32 43.38
C GLU A 141 17.50 -13.33 42.42
N VAL A 142 16.27 -13.38 42.96
CA VAL A 142 15.04 -13.20 42.18
C VAL A 142 14.96 -11.80 41.59
N ARG A 143 15.23 -10.75 42.38
CA ARG A 143 15.24 -9.36 41.88
C ARG A 143 16.27 -9.18 40.78
N THR A 144 17.48 -9.74 40.91
CA THR A 144 18.50 -9.67 39.87
C THR A 144 18.03 -10.32 38.57
N ALA A 145 17.41 -11.50 38.63
CA ALA A 145 16.87 -12.16 37.44
C ALA A 145 15.73 -11.35 36.79
N LEU A 146 14.86 -10.74 37.60
CA LEU A 146 13.78 -9.88 37.10
C LEU A 146 14.28 -8.56 36.53
N SER A 147 15.32 -7.96 37.12
CA SER A 147 15.93 -6.72 36.62
C SER A 147 16.51 -6.92 35.22
N GLU A 148 17.24 -8.01 35.01
CA GLU A 148 17.79 -8.36 33.69
C GLU A 148 16.68 -8.65 32.66
N LEU A 149 15.59 -9.30 33.07
CA LEU A 149 14.43 -9.48 32.19
C LEU A 149 13.75 -8.15 31.84
N SER A 150 13.77 -7.18 32.77
CA SER A 150 13.15 -5.87 32.58
C SER A 150 14.01 -4.87 31.79
N GLU A 151 15.30 -5.16 31.64
CA GLU A 151 16.23 -4.35 30.83
C GLU A 151 15.90 -4.52 29.34
N TYR A 152 14.90 -3.77 28.90
CA TYR A 152 14.56 -3.59 27.51
C TYR A 152 15.58 -2.68 26.84
N ASP A 153 16.27 -3.18 25.83
CA ASP A 153 17.18 -2.40 24.99
C ASP A 153 16.60 -2.22 23.57
N PRO A 154 15.98 -1.06 23.26
CA PRO A 154 15.47 -0.77 21.92
C PRO A 154 16.58 -0.64 20.87
N ALA A 155 17.86 -0.54 21.24
CA ALA A 155 18.96 -0.54 20.29
C ALA A 155 19.12 -1.90 19.60
N LYS A 156 18.89 -3.01 20.32
CA LYS A 156 18.96 -4.37 19.75
C LYS A 156 18.01 -4.57 18.57
N PHE A 157 16.85 -3.93 18.61
CA PHE A 157 15.90 -3.95 17.49
C PHE A 157 16.38 -3.12 16.29
N ARG A 158 17.00 -1.96 16.54
CA ARG A 158 17.50 -1.08 15.47
C ARG A 158 18.67 -1.67 14.71
N GLU A 159 19.53 -2.46 15.38
CA GLU A 159 20.65 -3.15 14.73
C GLU A 159 20.15 -4.19 13.72
N VAL A 160 19.17 -5.01 14.13
CA VAL A 160 18.55 -6.02 13.26
C VAL A 160 17.79 -5.36 12.10
N SER A 161 17.04 -4.27 12.35
CA SER A 161 16.32 -3.57 11.28
C SER A 161 17.25 -2.85 10.28
N ARG A 162 18.41 -2.33 10.71
CA ARG A 162 19.38 -1.68 9.81
C ARG A 162 20.00 -2.64 8.80
N GLU A 163 20.28 -3.87 9.22
CA GLU A 163 20.82 -4.92 8.34
C GLU A 163 19.91 -5.14 7.11
N TYR A 164 18.59 -5.09 7.29
CA TYR A 164 17.63 -5.23 6.18
C TYR A 164 17.50 -4.00 5.27
N VAL A 165 17.65 -2.78 5.82
CA VAL A 165 17.59 -1.55 5.01
C VAL A 165 18.78 -1.50 4.04
N GLU A 166 19.95 -1.99 4.46
CA GLU A 166 21.13 -2.09 3.61
C GLU A 166 20.93 -3.16 2.51
N LEU A 167 20.48 -4.37 2.87
CA LEU A 167 20.17 -5.45 1.91
C LEU A 167 19.10 -5.07 0.87
N GLY A 168 18.03 -4.40 1.28
CA GLY A 168 16.96 -3.99 0.36
C GLY A 168 17.33 -2.81 -0.55
N SER A 169 18.42 -2.09 -0.25
CA SER A 169 18.92 -1.01 -1.10
C SER A 169 19.84 -1.50 -2.22
N GLU A 170 20.40 -2.70 -2.08
CA GLU A 170 21.24 -3.33 -3.11
C GLU A 170 20.39 -4.01 -4.20
N ASP A 171 19.17 -4.48 -3.87
CA ASP A 171 18.27 -5.17 -4.80
C ASP A 171 17.47 -4.23 -5.74
N ASP A 172 17.49 -2.91 -5.50
CA ASP A 172 16.77 -1.90 -6.27
C ASP A 172 17.64 -1.24 -7.38
N GLU A 173 18.89 -1.70 -7.61
CA GLU A 173 19.83 -1.16 -8.61
C GLU A 173 19.87 -1.89 -9.98
N ASP A 174 19.06 -2.93 -10.21
CA ASP A 174 19.00 -3.67 -11.50
C ASP A 174 17.79 -3.35 -12.40
#